data_AF-L8JKD8-F1
#
_entry.id   AF-L8JKD8-F1
#
_cell.length_a   1.000
_cell.length_b   1.000
_cell.length_c   1.000
_cell.angle_alpha   90.00
_cell.angle_beta   90.00
_cell.angle_gamma   90.00
#
_symmetry.space_group_name_H-M   'P 1'
#
loop_
_entity.id
_entity.type
_entity.pdbx_description
1 polymer ?
#
loop_
_entity_poly.entity_id
_entity_poly.type
_entity_poly.pdbx_seq_one_letter_code
_entity_poly.pdbx_strand_id
1 'polypeptide(L)'
;MLLIEDLDGVYNAFLPLREFMSKQSITKLTTDKDAKGNNVQKVLTVEGPICVSGATTKEGIYEDNANRSYLLHINEGAGHMEEVMDYQRKLQAGLVDENSQNIAKQLLKNTQRLLKPIKVINPYATQLKIPDSVFKKLRTNMHYLRLIEIITFYHQWQRPRQKNEKGEEYILTTLEDISWANRLVKESLLRKSDELNGQLRSFFEALKALISRRPKDRQAFYSREIREQFRMNPMKANRYLRELEMWGYIRQTGGNRKTGFEYEIAAWDEYQHLQSGIDILDSTLQKLKEKEAKNNSKKSSIT
;
A
#
# COMPACT_ATOMS: atom_id res chain seq x y z
N MET A 1 9.13 -2.39 -17.26
CA MET A 1 7.95 -2.10 -16.40
C MET A 1 6.77 -1.88 -17.32
N LEU A 2 5.65 -2.56 -17.08
CA LEU A 2 4.40 -2.36 -17.80
C LEU A 2 3.56 -1.35 -17.03
N LEU A 3 3.23 -0.23 -17.67
CA LEU A 3 2.36 0.81 -17.11
C LEU A 3 0.99 0.74 -17.78
N ILE A 4 -0.06 0.66 -16.97
CA ILE A 4 -1.45 0.66 -17.43
C ILE A 4 -2.12 1.91 -16.86
N GLU A 5 -2.41 2.89 -17.72
CA GLU A 5 -2.98 4.18 -17.29
C GLU A 5 -4.41 4.04 -16.78
N ASP A 6 -5.22 3.21 -17.44
CA ASP A 6 -6.58 2.88 -17.00
C ASP A 6 -6.73 1.38 -16.89
N LEU A 7 -6.66 0.87 -15.66
CA LEU A 7 -6.81 -0.54 -15.36
C LEU A 7 -8.23 -1.03 -15.70
N ASP A 8 -9.25 -0.17 -15.64
CA ASP A 8 -10.64 -0.55 -15.89
C ASP A 8 -10.90 -0.87 -17.35
N GLY A 9 -10.24 -0.16 -18.27
CA GLY A 9 -10.30 -0.44 -19.70
C GLY A 9 -9.69 -1.79 -20.11
N VAL A 10 -8.90 -2.44 -19.24
CA VAL A 10 -8.15 -3.67 -19.56
C VAL A 10 -8.67 -4.91 -18.81
N TYR A 11 -9.95 -4.90 -18.41
CA TYR A 11 -10.55 -5.99 -17.63
C TYR A 11 -10.33 -7.39 -18.25
N ASN A 12 -10.43 -7.49 -19.58
CA ASN A 12 -10.25 -8.74 -20.32
C ASN A 12 -8.82 -9.31 -20.23
N ALA A 13 -7.82 -8.48 -19.91
CA ALA A 13 -6.44 -8.93 -19.74
C ALA A 13 -6.08 -9.21 -18.27
N PHE A 14 -6.99 -9.06 -17.30
CA PHE A 14 -6.66 -9.31 -15.90
C PHE A 14 -6.24 -10.75 -15.62
N LEU A 15 -6.89 -11.73 -16.24
CA LEU A 15 -6.53 -13.13 -16.04
C LEU A 15 -5.09 -13.41 -16.51
N PRO A 16 -4.69 -13.10 -17.77
CA PRO A 16 -3.31 -13.30 -18.18
C PRO A 16 -2.33 -12.44 -17.35
N LEU A 17 -2.69 -11.20 -16.99
CA LEU A 17 -1.84 -10.38 -16.11
C LEU A 17 -1.62 -11.02 -14.73
N ARG A 18 -2.66 -11.64 -14.13
CA ARG A 18 -2.52 -12.37 -12.85
C ARG A 18 -1.59 -13.56 -12.98
N GLU A 19 -1.71 -14.32 -14.06
CA GLU A 19 -0.81 -15.46 -14.32
C GLU A 19 0.62 -14.98 -14.46
N PHE A 20 0.85 -13.92 -15.25
CA PHE A 20 2.17 -13.35 -15.45
C PHE A 20 2.77 -12.78 -14.16
N MET A 21 1.97 -12.10 -13.33
CA MET A 21 2.42 -11.60 -12.02
C MET A 21 2.79 -12.73 -11.04
N SER A 22 2.10 -13.87 -11.12
CA SER A 22 2.29 -14.97 -10.16
C SER A 22 3.37 -15.96 -10.60
N LYS A 23 3.43 -16.26 -11.90
CA LYS A 23 4.32 -17.27 -12.50
C LYS A 23 5.55 -16.67 -13.19
N GLN A 24 5.57 -15.35 -13.43
CA GLN A 24 6.57 -14.64 -14.23
C GLN A 24 6.66 -15.11 -15.70
N SER A 25 5.66 -15.89 -16.13
CA SER A 25 5.51 -16.38 -17.49
C SER A 25 4.02 -16.51 -17.84
N ILE A 26 3.71 -16.35 -19.13
CA ILE A 26 2.42 -16.73 -19.72
C ILE A 26 2.72 -17.79 -20.77
N THR A 27 1.87 -18.80 -20.80
CA THR A 27 1.89 -19.83 -21.84
C THR A 27 0.56 -19.79 -22.59
N LYS A 28 0.63 -19.70 -23.92
CA LYS A 28 -0.53 -19.73 -24.80
C LYS A 28 -0.34 -20.79 -25.87
N LEU A 29 -1.35 -21.64 -26.06
CA LEU A 29 -1.41 -22.56 -27.20
C LEU A 29 -1.93 -21.82 -28.43
N THR A 30 -1.18 -21.87 -29.53
CA THR A 30 -1.57 -21.32 -30.83
C THR A 30 -1.45 -22.38 -31.90
N THR A 31 -2.26 -22.24 -32.95
CA THR A 31 -2.19 -23.11 -34.12
C THR A 31 -1.49 -22.35 -35.24
N ASP A 32 -0.32 -22.83 -35.64
CA ASP A 32 0.40 -22.33 -36.81
C ASP A 32 0.24 -23.32 -37.97
N LYS A 33 0.35 -22.82 -39.20
CA LYS A 33 0.48 -23.68 -40.38
C LYS A 33 1.95 -24.03 -40.61
N ASP A 34 2.25 -25.30 -40.83
CA ASP A 34 3.55 -25.71 -41.32
C ASP A 34 3.75 -25.30 -42.80
N ALA A 35 4.98 -25.44 -43.33
CA ALA A 35 5.27 -25.14 -44.73
C ALA A 35 4.49 -26.02 -45.74
N LYS A 36 3.83 -27.07 -45.27
CA LYS A 36 2.99 -28.01 -46.04
C LYS A 36 1.49 -27.73 -45.88
N GLY A 37 1.10 -26.70 -45.12
CA GLY A 37 -0.29 -26.30 -44.89
C GLY A 37 -1.02 -27.02 -43.76
N ASN A 38 -0.38 -27.92 -43.02
CA ASN A 38 -1.00 -28.63 -41.89
C ASN A 38 -1.03 -27.75 -40.64
N ASN A 39 -2.11 -27.86 -39.87
CA ASN A 39 -2.25 -27.20 -38.58
C ASN A 39 -1.37 -27.91 -37.53
N VAL A 40 -0.37 -27.21 -37.01
CA VAL A 40 0.49 -27.68 -35.92
C VAL A 40 0.24 -26.83 -34.69
N GLN A 41 -0.06 -27.46 -33.56
CA GLN A 41 -0.16 -26.78 -32.28
C GLN A 41 1.24 -26.41 -31.80
N LYS A 42 1.45 -25.12 -31.49
CA LYS A 42 2.65 -24.62 -30.85
C LYS A 42 2.31 -24.02 -29.50
N VAL A 43 3.18 -24.27 -28.53
CA VAL A 43 3.14 -23.64 -27.21
C VAL A 43 4.01 -22.40 -27.27
N LEU A 44 3.40 -21.22 -27.20
CA LEU A 44 4.10 -19.96 -27.04
C LEU A 44 4.24 -19.68 -25.54
N THR A 45 5.46 -19.77 -25.03
CA THR A 45 5.79 -19.34 -23.67
C THR A 45 6.56 -18.04 -23.74
N VAL A 46 6.07 -17.03 -23.04
CA VAL A 46 6.75 -15.75 -22.86
C VAL A 46 7.16 -15.66 -21.40
N GLU A 47 8.45 -15.57 -21.15
CA GLU A 47 9.01 -15.27 -19.82
C GLU A 47 9.39 -13.79 -19.77
N GLY A 48 9.19 -13.14 -18.63
CA GLY A 48 9.63 -11.76 -18.49
C GLY A 48 9.77 -11.33 -17.04
N PRO A 49 10.78 -10.50 -16.71
CA PRO A 49 10.74 -9.71 -15.49
C PRO A 49 9.74 -8.57 -15.71
N ILE A 50 8.46 -8.81 -15.41
CA ILE A 50 7.44 -7.76 -15.50
C ILE A 50 7.08 -7.27 -14.11
N CYS A 51 7.49 -6.04 -13.83
CA CYS A 51 6.82 -5.18 -12.87
C CYS A 51 5.62 -4.55 -13.58
N VAL A 52 4.41 -4.80 -13.10
CA VAL A 52 3.16 -4.18 -13.57
C VAL A 52 2.76 -3.08 -12.59
N SER A 53 2.48 -1.89 -13.10
CA SER A 53 1.84 -0.81 -12.35
C SER A 53 0.61 -0.34 -13.12
N GLY A 54 -0.51 -0.22 -12.43
CA GLY A 54 -1.78 0.23 -13.01
C GLY A 54 -2.40 1.33 -12.17
N ALA A 55 -3.05 2.29 -12.82
CA ALA A 55 -3.88 3.29 -12.16
C ALA A 55 -5.36 2.98 -12.41
N THR A 56 -6.20 3.28 -11.43
CA THR A 56 -7.66 3.15 -11.52
C THR A 56 -8.30 4.28 -10.73
N THR A 57 -9.48 4.70 -11.16
CA THR A 57 -10.33 5.64 -10.43
C THR A 57 -11.28 4.92 -9.47
N LYS A 58 -11.38 3.59 -9.55
CA LYS A 58 -12.21 2.80 -8.65
C LYS A 58 -11.53 2.65 -7.29
N GLU A 59 -12.32 2.86 -6.25
CA GLU A 59 -11.89 2.70 -4.86
C GLU A 59 -11.63 1.23 -4.51
N GLY A 60 -12.39 0.33 -5.12
CA GLY A 60 -12.30 -1.10 -4.94
C GLY A 60 -11.86 -1.77 -6.24
N ILE A 61 -10.65 -2.30 -6.24
CA ILE A 61 -10.23 -3.29 -7.24
C ILE A 61 -10.72 -4.66 -6.75
N TYR A 62 -11.03 -5.56 -7.68
CA TYR A 62 -11.32 -6.95 -7.38
C TYR A 62 -10.31 -7.50 -6.35
N GLU A 63 -10.81 -8.06 -5.25
CA GLU A 63 -10.03 -8.42 -4.06
C GLU A 63 -8.79 -9.27 -4.39
N ASP A 64 -8.94 -10.18 -5.35
CA ASP A 64 -7.86 -11.05 -5.82
C ASP A 64 -6.69 -10.26 -6.46
N ASN A 65 -6.98 -9.19 -7.19
CA ASN A 65 -5.98 -8.28 -7.77
C ASN A 65 -5.36 -7.39 -6.69
N ALA A 66 -6.19 -6.74 -5.87
CA ALA A 66 -5.75 -5.84 -4.80
C ALA A 66 -4.74 -6.51 -3.86
N ASN A 67 -4.98 -7.77 -3.54
CA ASN A 67 -4.11 -8.54 -2.68
C ASN A 67 -2.73 -8.86 -3.32
N ARG A 68 -2.63 -8.95 -4.66
CA ARG A 68 -1.37 -9.22 -5.38
C ARG A 68 -0.50 -7.98 -5.58
N SER A 69 -1.01 -6.80 -5.27
CA SER A 69 -0.32 -5.53 -5.48
C SER A 69 -0.16 -4.75 -4.18
N TYR A 70 0.75 -3.78 -4.22
CA TYR A 70 0.72 -2.66 -3.29
C TYR A 70 -0.26 -1.63 -3.82
N LEU A 71 -1.25 -1.27 -3.00
CA LEU A 71 -2.18 -0.20 -3.32
C LEU A 71 -1.59 1.10 -2.79
N LEU A 72 -1.31 2.02 -3.72
CA LEU A 72 -0.88 3.37 -3.41
C LEU A 72 -2.09 4.28 -3.62
N HIS A 73 -2.40 5.08 -2.60
CA HIS A 73 -3.48 6.05 -2.67
C HIS A 73 -2.87 7.45 -2.81
N ILE A 74 -3.56 8.30 -3.55
CA ILE A 74 -3.18 9.70 -3.67
C ILE A 74 -3.50 10.38 -2.35
N ASN A 75 -2.57 11.20 -1.86
CA ASN A 75 -2.81 12.03 -0.70
C ASN A 75 -3.65 13.25 -1.13
N GLU A 76 -4.95 13.25 -0.81
CA GLU A 76 -5.86 14.36 -1.09
C GLU A 76 -6.00 15.33 0.10
N GLY A 77 -5.02 15.36 0.99
CA GLY A 77 -5.00 16.31 2.11
C GLY A 77 -4.91 17.76 1.62
N ALA A 78 -5.61 18.68 2.29
CA ALA A 78 -5.66 20.10 1.92
C ALA A 78 -4.27 20.75 1.79
N GLY A 79 -3.35 20.43 2.71
CA GLY A 79 -1.97 20.93 2.64
C GLY A 79 -1.21 20.43 1.42
N HIS A 80 -1.29 19.14 1.11
CA HIS A 80 -0.62 18.57 -0.06
C HIS A 80 -1.21 19.09 -1.37
N MET A 81 -2.53 19.25 -1.45
CA MET A 81 -3.16 19.86 -2.62
C MET A 81 -2.66 21.29 -2.86
N GLU A 82 -2.49 22.09 -1.80
CA GLU A 82 -1.95 23.45 -1.93
C GLU A 82 -0.48 23.43 -2.39
N GLU A 83 0.36 22.52 -1.87
CA GLU A 83 1.74 22.35 -2.33
C GLU A 83 1.81 22.00 -3.83
N VAL A 84 0.95 21.09 -4.29
CA VAL A 84 0.87 20.70 -5.70
C VAL A 84 0.44 21.88 -6.57
N MET A 85 -0.59 22.61 -6.17
CA MET A 85 -1.05 23.80 -6.89
C MET A 85 0.01 24.90 -6.91
N ASP A 86 0.71 25.12 -5.80
CA ASP A 86 1.81 26.08 -5.71
C ASP A 86 2.95 25.72 -6.66
N TYR A 87 3.34 24.45 -6.70
CA TYR A 87 4.33 23.97 -7.65
C TYR A 87 3.87 24.17 -9.11
N GLN A 88 2.62 23.87 -9.45
CA GLN A 88 2.08 24.11 -10.79
C GLN A 88 2.12 25.60 -11.17
N ARG A 89 1.76 26.49 -10.24
CA ARG A 89 1.85 27.95 -10.44
C ARG A 89 3.30 28.40 -10.65
N LYS A 90 4.25 27.92 -9.83
CA LYS A 90 5.67 28.22 -9.97
C LYS A 90 6.24 27.73 -11.31
N LEU A 91 5.81 26.56 -11.77
CA LEU A 91 6.21 26.01 -13.06
C LEU A 91 5.74 26.92 -14.20
N GLN A 92 4.46 27.32 -14.20
CA GLN A 92 3.93 28.25 -15.20
C GLN A 92 4.55 29.65 -15.12
N ALA A 93 4.98 30.07 -13.93
CA ALA A 93 5.69 31.33 -13.73
C ALA A 93 7.19 31.26 -14.09
N GLY A 94 7.71 30.10 -14.50
CA GLY A 94 9.13 29.92 -14.83
C GLY A 94 10.07 30.00 -13.61
N LEU A 95 9.54 29.81 -12.40
CA LEU A 95 10.30 29.90 -11.14
C LEU A 95 10.91 28.55 -10.71
N VAL A 96 10.67 27.48 -11.48
CA VAL A 96 11.16 26.13 -11.18
C VAL A 96 12.50 25.91 -11.87
N ASP A 97 13.50 25.48 -11.11
CA ASP A 97 14.80 25.08 -11.65
C ASP A 97 14.72 23.67 -12.27
N GLU A 98 14.46 23.61 -13.57
CA GLU A 98 14.42 22.35 -14.33
C GLU A 98 15.77 21.61 -14.35
N ASN A 99 16.90 22.33 -14.23
CA ASN A 99 18.22 21.70 -14.23
C ASN A 99 18.41 20.84 -12.97
N SER A 100 18.04 21.37 -11.81
CA SER A 100 18.05 20.60 -10.55
C SER A 100 17.22 19.32 -10.65
N GLN A 101 16.03 19.40 -11.28
CA GLN A 101 15.16 18.24 -11.47
C GLN A 101 15.79 17.20 -12.39
N ASN A 102 16.43 17.64 -13.48
CA ASN A 102 17.11 16.75 -14.39
C ASN A 102 18.32 16.08 -13.73
N ILE A 103 19.08 16.79 -12.90
CA ILE A 103 20.16 16.21 -12.10
C ILE A 103 19.61 15.13 -11.16
N ALA A 104 18.54 15.42 -10.42
CA ALA A 104 17.90 14.44 -9.54
C ALA A 104 17.39 13.21 -10.29
N LYS A 105 16.75 13.40 -11.45
CA LYS A 105 16.31 12.30 -12.33
C LYS A 105 17.48 11.44 -12.80
N GLN A 106 18.59 12.06 -13.20
CA GLN A 106 19.78 11.32 -13.65
C GLN A 106 20.45 10.57 -12.50
N LEU A 107 20.50 11.15 -11.31
CA LEU A 107 21.00 10.48 -10.11
C LEU A 107 20.22 9.18 -9.87
N LEU A 108 18.88 9.24 -9.84
CA LEU A 108 18.03 8.05 -9.64
C LEU A 108 18.24 6.98 -10.71
N LYS A 109 18.32 7.38 -11.99
CA LYS A 109 18.60 6.47 -13.10
C LYS A 109 19.96 5.79 -12.94
N ASN A 110 20.99 6.55 -12.60
CA ASN A 110 22.35 6.04 -12.44
C ASN A 110 22.45 5.09 -11.23
N THR A 111 21.80 5.42 -10.11
CA THR A 111 21.74 4.53 -8.95
C THR A 111 21.13 3.17 -9.31
N GLN A 112 20.05 3.15 -10.08
CA GLN A 112 19.44 1.89 -10.54
C GLN A 112 20.38 1.06 -11.43
N ARG A 113 21.21 1.71 -12.26
CA ARG A 113 22.16 1.02 -13.17
C ARG A 113 23.34 0.39 -12.44
N LEU A 114 23.66 0.87 -11.24
CA LEU A 114 24.76 0.34 -10.42
C LEU A 114 24.38 -0.90 -9.61
N LEU A 115 23.09 -1.24 -9.53
CA LEU A 115 22.62 -2.40 -8.79
C LEU A 115 23.07 -3.69 -9.49
N LYS A 116 23.71 -4.58 -8.73
CA LYS A 116 24.12 -5.91 -9.20
C LYS A 116 23.19 -6.97 -8.62
N PRO A 117 22.88 -8.04 -9.36
CA PRO A 117 22.17 -9.20 -8.81
C PRO A 117 23.00 -9.79 -7.65
N ILE A 118 22.39 -9.89 -6.47
CA ILE A 118 23.01 -10.47 -5.28
C ILE A 118 21.92 -11.10 -4.43
N LYS A 119 22.25 -12.21 -3.75
CA LYS A 119 21.30 -12.88 -2.87
C LYS A 119 21.14 -12.08 -1.57
N VAL A 120 19.90 -11.87 -1.16
CA VAL A 120 19.60 -11.22 0.12
C VAL A 120 19.11 -12.27 1.09
N ILE A 121 19.66 -12.28 2.31
CA ILE A 121 19.24 -13.18 3.38
C ILE A 121 18.80 -12.33 4.56
N ASN A 122 17.56 -12.53 5.00
CA ASN A 122 17.03 -11.85 6.17
C ASN A 122 17.10 -12.76 7.41
N PRO A 123 18.07 -12.56 8.33
CA PRO A 123 18.21 -13.40 9.53
C PRO A 123 17.06 -13.19 10.52
N TYR A 124 16.31 -12.09 10.40
CA TYR A 124 15.20 -11.73 11.27
C TYR A 124 13.85 -12.27 10.78
N ALA A 125 13.77 -12.83 9.57
CA ALA A 125 12.52 -13.21 8.90
C ALA A 125 11.58 -14.07 9.77
N THR A 126 12.12 -15.01 10.55
CA THR A 126 11.32 -15.91 11.40
C THR A 126 10.68 -15.23 12.62
N GLN A 127 11.21 -14.07 13.02
CA GLN A 127 10.74 -13.28 14.17
C GLN A 127 9.77 -12.17 13.74
N LEU A 128 9.75 -11.84 12.46
CA LEU A 128 8.88 -10.82 11.88
C LEU A 128 7.47 -11.38 11.72
N LYS A 129 6.51 -10.83 12.46
CA LYS A 129 5.10 -11.19 12.39
C LYS A 129 4.26 -9.96 12.05
N ILE A 130 3.34 -10.12 11.12
CA ILE A 130 2.33 -9.10 10.82
C ILE A 130 1.20 -9.16 11.86
N PRO A 131 0.51 -8.04 12.13
CA PRO A 131 -0.62 -8.00 13.06
C PRO A 131 -1.76 -8.93 12.68
N ASP A 132 -2.50 -9.40 13.68
CA ASP A 132 -3.62 -10.31 13.46
C ASP A 132 -4.85 -9.65 12.83
N SER A 133 -4.97 -8.33 12.93
CA SER A 133 -6.01 -7.51 12.31
C SER A 133 -5.91 -7.43 10.78
N VAL A 134 -4.76 -7.78 10.20
CA VAL A 134 -4.54 -7.67 8.76
C VAL A 134 -5.33 -8.73 7.99
N PHE A 135 -6.13 -8.32 7.01
CA PHE A 135 -6.81 -9.24 6.11
C PHE A 135 -5.80 -10.01 5.23
N LYS A 136 -6.11 -11.28 4.93
CA LYS A 136 -5.32 -12.17 4.04
C LYS A 136 -3.81 -12.24 4.38
N LYS A 137 -3.53 -12.60 5.64
CA LYS A 137 -2.19 -12.66 6.25
C LYS A 137 -1.09 -13.28 5.39
N LEU A 138 -1.34 -14.40 4.71
CA LEU A 138 -0.31 -15.13 3.96
C LEU A 138 0.35 -14.28 2.87
N ARG A 139 -0.46 -13.58 2.06
CA ARG A 139 0.06 -12.77 0.95
C ARG A 139 0.69 -11.48 1.46
N THR A 140 0.10 -10.88 2.47
CA THR A 140 0.64 -9.67 3.10
C THR A 140 1.98 -9.92 3.79
N ASN A 141 2.16 -11.10 4.41
CA ASN A 141 3.43 -11.52 4.98
C ASN A 141 4.52 -11.65 3.90
N MET A 142 4.20 -12.28 2.78
CA MET A 142 5.13 -12.37 1.64
C MET A 142 5.53 -11.00 1.11
N HIS A 143 4.55 -10.10 0.93
CA HIS A 143 4.81 -8.72 0.52
C HIS A 143 5.75 -8.02 1.50
N TYR A 144 5.45 -8.06 2.79
CA TYR A 144 6.28 -7.44 3.82
C TYR A 144 7.74 -7.94 3.80
N LEU A 145 7.95 -9.26 3.72
CA LEU A 145 9.30 -9.83 3.62
C LEU A 145 10.02 -9.41 2.33
N ARG A 146 9.30 -9.37 1.19
CA ARG A 146 9.86 -8.90 -0.09
C ARG A 146 10.22 -7.42 -0.06
N LEU A 147 9.45 -6.58 0.63
CA LEU A 147 9.77 -5.16 0.79
C LEU A 147 11.10 -4.97 1.53
N ILE A 148 11.28 -5.70 2.63
CA ILE A 148 12.54 -5.69 3.39
C ILE A 148 13.71 -6.15 2.52
N GLU A 149 13.50 -7.20 1.71
CA GLU A 149 14.49 -7.70 0.76
C GLU A 149 14.88 -6.65 -0.28
N ILE A 150 13.89 -5.95 -0.86
CA ILE A 150 14.11 -4.87 -1.84
C ILE A 150 14.91 -3.72 -1.22
N ILE A 151 14.57 -3.31 0.00
CA ILE A 151 15.30 -2.25 0.72
C ILE A 151 16.75 -2.67 0.97
N THR A 152 16.94 -3.90 1.46
CA THR A 152 18.29 -4.46 1.68
C THR A 152 19.08 -4.52 0.37
N PHE A 153 18.44 -4.95 -0.72
CA PHE A 153 19.02 -5.02 -2.06
C PHE A 153 19.44 -3.63 -2.59
N TYR A 154 18.65 -2.60 -2.31
CA TYR A 154 18.98 -1.23 -2.67
C TYR A 154 20.21 -0.72 -1.90
N HIS A 155 20.36 -1.12 -0.64
CA HIS A 155 21.53 -0.84 0.18
C HIS A 155 22.74 -1.76 -0.09
N GLN A 156 22.76 -2.56 -1.16
CA GLN A 156 23.82 -3.57 -1.40
C GLN A 156 25.27 -3.05 -1.36
N TRP A 157 25.49 -1.78 -1.69
CA TRP A 157 26.81 -1.14 -1.66
C TRP A 157 27.22 -0.63 -0.27
N GLN A 158 26.28 -0.56 0.67
CA GLN A 158 26.47 -0.16 2.07
C GLN A 158 26.51 -1.37 3.01
N ARG A 159 26.56 -2.59 2.47
CA ARG A 159 26.52 -3.83 3.23
C ARG A 159 27.77 -4.68 2.94
N PRO A 160 28.31 -5.37 3.95
CA PRO A 160 29.40 -6.30 3.72
C PRO A 160 28.90 -7.48 2.89
N ARG A 161 29.60 -7.80 1.81
CA ARG A 161 29.33 -8.99 1.01
C ARG A 161 29.95 -10.20 1.67
N GLN A 162 29.15 -11.25 1.81
CA GLN A 162 29.59 -12.53 2.35
C GLN A 162 29.49 -13.59 1.27
N LYS A 163 30.31 -14.64 1.38
CA LYS A 163 30.24 -15.81 0.50
C LYS A 163 29.81 -17.01 1.31
N ASN A 164 28.91 -17.81 0.76
CA ASN A 164 28.57 -19.09 1.37
C ASN A 164 29.62 -20.15 1.02
N GLU A 165 29.49 -21.34 1.59
CA GLU A 165 30.37 -22.49 1.32
C GLU A 165 30.41 -22.89 -0.17
N LYS A 166 29.39 -22.50 -0.94
CA LYS A 166 29.27 -22.75 -2.39
C LYS A 166 29.83 -21.61 -3.25
N GLY A 167 30.38 -20.55 -2.63
CA GLY A 167 30.94 -19.39 -3.32
C GLY A 167 29.92 -18.33 -3.78
N GLU A 168 28.63 -18.49 -3.49
CA GLU A 168 27.59 -17.51 -3.86
C GLU A 168 27.68 -16.28 -2.94
N GLU A 169 27.70 -15.08 -3.55
CA GLU A 169 27.68 -13.82 -2.81
C GLU A 169 26.29 -13.51 -2.26
N TYR A 170 26.22 -13.12 -0.99
CA TYR A 170 25.02 -12.66 -0.35
C TYR A 170 25.26 -11.45 0.57
N ILE A 171 24.19 -10.72 0.84
CA ILE A 171 24.13 -9.64 1.84
C ILE A 171 23.06 -9.95 2.87
N LEU A 172 23.27 -9.42 4.08
CA LEU A 172 22.36 -9.58 5.20
C LEU A 172 21.49 -8.34 5.39
N THR A 173 20.22 -8.57 5.69
CA THR A 173 19.28 -7.54 6.14
C THR A 173 19.67 -7.03 7.52
N THR A 174 19.62 -5.72 7.70
CA THR A 174 19.85 -5.04 8.98
C THR A 174 18.53 -4.59 9.63
N LEU A 175 18.57 -4.24 10.91
CA LEU A 175 17.40 -3.68 11.60
C LEU A 175 16.98 -2.32 11.02
N GLU A 176 17.89 -1.57 10.40
CA GLU A 176 17.57 -0.32 9.72
C GLU A 176 16.68 -0.57 8.49
N ASP A 177 17.00 -1.60 7.69
CA ASP A 177 16.19 -1.98 6.53
C ASP A 177 14.76 -2.37 6.94
N ILE A 178 14.61 -3.07 8.07
CA ILE A 178 13.31 -3.41 8.64
C ILE A 178 12.57 -2.16 9.12
N SER A 179 13.27 -1.19 9.71
CA SER A 179 12.66 0.07 10.14
C SER A 179 12.09 0.88 8.97
N TRP A 180 12.81 0.91 7.84
CA TRP A 180 12.34 1.53 6.61
C TRP A 180 11.14 0.77 6.04
N ALA A 181 11.16 -0.56 6.06
CA ALA A 181 10.03 -1.38 5.62
C ALA A 181 8.79 -1.12 6.46
N ASN A 182 8.91 -1.10 7.79
CA ASN A 182 7.82 -0.77 8.71
C ASN A 182 7.20 0.59 8.37
N ARG A 183 8.05 1.61 8.19
CA ARG A 183 7.61 2.96 7.85
C ARG A 183 6.83 3.01 6.53
N LEU A 184 7.33 2.35 5.49
CA LEU A 184 6.71 2.38 4.15
C LEU A 184 5.43 1.55 4.09
N VAL A 185 5.36 0.43 4.83
CA VAL A 185 4.22 -0.50 4.73
C VAL A 185 3.07 -0.12 5.66
N LYS A 186 3.31 0.68 6.72
CA LYS A 186 2.33 1.01 7.77
C LYS A 186 0.99 1.48 7.19
N GLU A 187 1.03 2.47 6.30
CA GLU A 187 -0.18 2.99 5.67
C GLU A 187 -0.89 1.93 4.80
N SER A 188 -0.13 1.16 4.02
CA SER A 188 -0.69 0.09 3.18
C SER A 188 -1.33 -1.02 4.01
N LEU A 189 -0.72 -1.39 5.14
CA LEU A 189 -1.27 -2.37 6.07
C LEU A 189 -2.50 -1.85 6.80
N LEU A 190 -2.51 -0.58 7.23
CA LEU A 190 -3.70 0.04 7.83
C LEU A 190 -4.89 -0.11 6.91
N ARG A 191 -4.72 0.29 5.65
CA ARG A 191 -5.78 0.19 4.64
C ARG A 191 -6.19 -1.26 4.32
N LYS A 192 -5.25 -2.21 4.38
CA LYS A 192 -5.55 -3.66 4.22
C LYS A 192 -6.14 -4.30 5.47
N SER A 193 -6.20 -3.60 6.60
CA SER A 193 -6.82 -4.06 7.84
C SER A 193 -8.15 -3.34 8.10
N ASP A 194 -8.44 -2.32 7.28
CA ASP A 194 -9.60 -1.47 7.39
C ASP A 194 -10.77 -2.08 6.62
N GLU A 195 -11.93 -2.17 7.28
CA GLU A 195 -13.18 -2.62 6.66
C GLU A 195 -13.78 -1.54 5.75
N LEU A 196 -13.46 -0.28 6.02
CA LEU A 196 -13.91 0.86 5.23
C LEU A 196 -12.98 1.09 4.04
N ASN A 197 -13.57 1.44 2.90
CA ASN A 197 -12.79 1.90 1.75
C ASN A 197 -12.15 3.27 2.04
N GLY A 198 -11.18 3.68 1.20
CA GLY A 198 -10.40 4.88 1.43
C GLY A 198 -11.20 6.19 1.52
N GLN A 199 -12.18 6.43 0.63
CA GLN A 199 -12.98 7.67 0.70
C GLN A 199 -13.99 7.62 1.86
N LEU A 200 -14.57 6.46 2.15
CA LEU A 200 -15.49 6.29 3.27
C LEU A 200 -14.77 6.49 4.61
N ARG A 201 -13.55 5.96 4.76
CA ARG A 201 -12.69 6.22 5.92
C ARG A 201 -12.37 7.71 6.05
N SER A 202 -11.94 8.35 4.96
CA SER A 202 -11.64 9.79 4.96
C SER A 202 -12.86 10.64 5.30
N PHE A 203 -14.03 10.27 4.76
CA PHE A 203 -15.31 10.90 5.08
C PHE A 203 -15.67 10.71 6.56
N PHE A 204 -15.49 9.51 7.11
CA PHE A 204 -15.80 9.22 8.51
C PHE A 204 -14.89 9.99 9.48
N GLU A 205 -13.59 10.08 9.20
CA GLU A 205 -12.68 10.88 10.03
C GLU A 205 -12.98 12.38 9.93
N ALA A 206 -13.36 12.88 8.75
CA ALA A 206 -13.80 14.26 8.60
C ALA A 206 -15.13 14.53 9.32
N LEU A 207 -16.05 13.55 9.32
CA LEU A 207 -17.31 13.60 10.08
C LEU A 207 -17.04 13.64 11.58
N LYS A 208 -16.16 12.77 12.11
CA LYS A 208 -15.71 12.82 13.51
C LYS A 208 -15.14 14.19 13.85
N ALA A 209 -14.24 14.72 13.03
CA ALA A 209 -13.64 16.03 13.27
C ALA A 209 -14.68 17.18 13.32
N LEU A 210 -15.74 17.09 12.51
CA LEU A 210 -16.83 18.07 12.52
C LEU A 210 -17.69 17.95 13.79
N ILE A 211 -18.06 16.73 14.17
CA ILE A 211 -18.91 16.48 15.35
C ILE A 211 -18.15 16.71 16.66
N SER A 212 -16.85 16.41 16.73
CA SER A 212 -16.00 16.68 17.91
C SER A 212 -15.91 18.16 18.28
N ARG A 213 -16.18 19.08 17.33
CA ARG A 213 -16.22 20.52 17.60
C ARG A 213 -17.53 20.94 18.29
N ARG A 214 -18.54 20.07 18.33
CA ARG A 214 -19.82 20.31 19.02
C ARG A 214 -19.69 19.96 20.50
N PRO A 215 -20.48 20.58 21.37
CA PRO A 215 -20.54 20.18 22.77
C PRO A 215 -21.11 18.75 22.87
N LYS A 216 -20.68 18.00 23.89
CA LYS A 216 -20.94 16.54 24.03
C LYS A 216 -22.43 16.19 24.09
N ASP A 217 -23.28 17.12 24.51
CA ASP A 217 -24.73 17.02 24.59
C ASP A 217 -25.43 17.17 23.22
N ARG A 218 -24.71 17.56 22.16
CA ARG A 218 -25.25 17.79 20.80
C ARG A 218 -24.38 17.13 19.72
N GLN A 219 -24.06 15.86 19.91
CA GLN A 219 -23.29 15.07 18.94
C GLN A 219 -24.15 14.41 17.86
N ALA A 220 -25.47 14.36 18.04
CA ALA A 220 -26.38 13.90 17.00
C ALA A 220 -26.40 14.86 15.80
N PHE A 221 -26.56 14.31 14.60
CA PHE A 221 -26.56 15.06 13.35
C PHE A 221 -27.55 14.48 12.34
N TYR A 222 -28.04 15.34 11.45
CA TYR A 222 -28.93 14.95 10.36
C TYR A 222 -28.17 14.75 9.06
N SER A 223 -28.58 13.78 8.23
CA SER A 223 -27.99 13.54 6.91
C SER A 223 -27.94 14.80 6.02
N ARG A 224 -28.99 15.64 6.10
CA ARG A 224 -29.08 16.89 5.33
C ARG A 224 -27.98 17.89 5.69
N GLU A 225 -27.68 18.00 6.98
CA GLU A 225 -26.67 18.92 7.50
C GLU A 225 -25.28 18.53 7.01
N ILE A 226 -24.94 17.25 7.14
CA ILE A 226 -23.66 16.69 6.69
C ILE A 226 -23.50 16.87 5.18
N ARG A 227 -24.55 16.60 4.39
CA ARG A 227 -24.54 16.84 2.94
C ARG A 227 -24.19 18.29 2.59
N GLU A 228 -24.77 19.27 3.28
CA GLU A 228 -24.55 20.69 3.02
C GLU A 228 -23.13 21.12 3.41
N GLN A 229 -22.61 20.63 4.54
CA GLN A 229 -21.25 20.90 5.00
C GLN A 229 -20.18 20.33 4.06
N PHE A 230 -20.34 19.06 3.67
CA PHE A 230 -19.38 18.38 2.78
C PHE A 230 -19.61 18.66 1.28
N ARG A 231 -20.67 19.40 0.93
CA ARG A 231 -21.07 19.70 -0.46
C ARG A 231 -21.15 18.45 -1.35
N MET A 232 -21.70 17.36 -0.82
CA MET A 232 -21.76 16.07 -1.50
C MET A 232 -23.08 15.85 -2.23
N ASN A 233 -23.05 15.03 -3.29
CA ASN A 233 -24.27 14.54 -3.94
C ASN A 233 -25.15 13.80 -2.90
N PRO A 234 -26.47 14.09 -2.83
CA PRO A 234 -27.39 13.44 -1.87
C PRO A 234 -27.35 11.92 -1.88
N MET A 235 -27.20 11.29 -3.04
CA MET A 235 -27.13 9.83 -3.15
C MET A 235 -25.83 9.28 -2.55
N LYS A 236 -24.70 9.96 -2.79
CA LYS A 236 -23.38 9.58 -2.25
C LYS A 236 -23.35 9.69 -0.73
N ALA A 237 -23.85 10.81 -0.19
CA ALA A 237 -23.92 11.03 1.26
C ALA A 237 -24.79 9.97 1.97
N ASN A 238 -25.99 9.69 1.43
CA ASN A 238 -26.86 8.66 2.01
C ASN A 238 -26.26 7.26 1.91
N ARG A 239 -25.56 6.95 0.81
CA ARG A 239 -24.85 5.67 0.66
C ARG A 239 -23.77 5.51 1.74
N TYR A 240 -22.93 6.53 1.94
CA TYR A 240 -21.87 6.51 2.95
C TYR A 240 -22.43 6.33 4.37
N LEU A 241 -23.49 7.07 4.73
CA LEU A 241 -24.11 6.92 6.04
C LEU A 241 -24.69 5.51 6.24
N ARG A 242 -25.36 4.94 5.24
CA ARG A 242 -25.86 3.56 5.32
C ARG A 242 -24.75 2.53 5.46
N GLU A 243 -23.66 2.69 4.72
CA GLU A 243 -22.50 1.80 4.83
C GLU A 243 -21.91 1.90 6.25
N LEU A 244 -21.70 3.11 6.78
CA LEU A 244 -21.22 3.30 8.16
C LEU A 244 -22.16 2.71 9.22
N GLU A 245 -23.47 2.82 9.02
CA GLU A 245 -24.47 2.24 9.92
C GLU A 245 -24.45 0.72 9.87
N MET A 246 -24.36 0.12 8.68
CA MET A 246 -24.30 -1.32 8.48
C MET A 246 -23.11 -1.96 9.19
N TRP A 247 -21.96 -1.28 9.19
CA TRP A 247 -20.75 -1.70 9.90
C TRP A 247 -20.73 -1.28 11.39
N GLY A 248 -21.76 -0.57 11.87
CA GLY A 248 -21.88 -0.16 13.28
C GLY A 248 -21.01 1.04 13.70
N TYR A 249 -20.43 1.78 12.75
CA TYR A 249 -19.64 2.98 13.05
C TYR A 249 -20.50 4.16 13.50
N ILE A 250 -21.73 4.24 12.97
CA ILE A 250 -22.75 5.20 13.36
C ILE A 250 -24.03 4.45 13.74
N ARG A 251 -24.87 5.08 14.56
CA ARG A 251 -26.17 4.54 14.94
C ARG A 251 -27.25 5.56 14.62
N GLN A 252 -28.36 5.10 14.08
CA GLN A 252 -29.56 5.92 13.98
C GLN A 252 -30.21 6.08 15.37
N THR A 253 -30.28 7.32 15.85
CA THR A 253 -30.87 7.67 17.16
C THR A 253 -32.34 8.10 17.04
N GLY A 254 -32.76 8.52 15.85
CA GLY A 254 -34.14 8.94 15.62
C GLY A 254 -34.43 9.41 14.20
N GLY A 255 -35.52 10.18 14.08
CA GLY A 255 -35.97 10.77 12.82
C GLY A 255 -36.98 9.92 12.05
N ASN A 256 -37.60 10.54 11.04
CA ASN A 256 -38.60 9.92 10.17
C ASN A 256 -38.35 10.34 8.72
N ARG A 257 -38.89 9.60 7.76
CA ARG A 257 -38.74 9.85 6.32
C ARG A 257 -39.20 11.25 5.88
N LYS A 258 -40.04 11.93 6.66
CA LYS A 258 -40.47 13.33 6.44
C LYS A 258 -39.49 14.39 6.98
N THR A 259 -38.87 14.16 8.14
CA THR A 259 -38.00 15.14 8.82
C THR A 259 -36.51 14.90 8.58
N GLY A 260 -36.15 13.70 8.12
CA GLY A 260 -34.78 13.23 7.97
C GLY A 260 -34.40 12.29 9.11
N PHE A 261 -33.44 11.40 8.83
CA PHE A 261 -32.87 10.49 9.82
C PHE A 261 -31.76 11.17 10.59
N GLU A 262 -31.73 10.91 11.90
CA GLU A 262 -30.76 11.43 12.86
C GLU A 262 -29.78 10.32 13.25
N TYR A 263 -28.50 10.65 13.23
CA TYR A 263 -27.41 9.71 13.47
C TYR A 263 -26.47 10.24 14.55
N GLU A 264 -25.80 9.31 15.23
CA GLU A 264 -24.74 9.58 16.20
C GLU A 264 -23.54 8.65 15.91
N ILE A 265 -22.33 9.12 16.19
CA ILE A 265 -21.11 8.31 16.04
C ILE A 265 -21.02 7.35 17.23
N ALA A 266 -21.00 6.05 16.96
CA ALA A 266 -20.85 5.02 17.97
C ALA A 266 -19.36 4.66 18.21
N ALA A 267 -18.55 4.64 17.15
CA ALA A 267 -17.16 4.18 17.18
C ALA A 267 -16.16 5.34 17.01
N TRP A 268 -15.90 6.08 18.09
CA TRP A 268 -14.93 7.19 18.09
C TRP A 268 -13.48 6.71 17.96
N ASP A 269 -13.09 5.73 18.79
CA ASP A 269 -11.69 5.32 18.98
C ASP A 269 -11.25 4.16 18.07
N GLU A 270 -12.13 3.64 17.20
CA GLU A 270 -11.84 2.44 16.40
C GLU A 270 -10.58 2.61 15.53
N TYR A 271 -10.39 3.78 14.91
CA TYR A 271 -9.22 3.99 14.04
C TYR A 271 -7.92 4.03 14.85
N GLN A 272 -7.96 4.55 16.09
CA GLN A 272 -6.81 4.52 16.99
C GLN A 272 -6.49 3.09 17.43
N HIS A 273 -7.52 2.28 17.71
CA HIS A 273 -7.33 0.85 17.98
C HIS A 273 -6.69 0.12 16.80
N LEU A 274 -7.16 0.39 15.58
CA LEU A 274 -6.58 -0.17 14.36
C LEU A 274 -5.10 0.22 14.20
N GLN A 275 -4.78 1.50 14.41
CA GLN A 275 -3.41 2.01 14.39
C GLN A 275 -2.52 1.33 15.44
N SER A 276 -3.00 1.22 16.67
CA SER A 276 -2.27 0.57 17.76
C SER A 276 -1.98 -0.91 17.48
N GLY A 277 -2.87 -1.59 16.76
CA GLY A 277 -2.66 -2.97 16.32
C GLY A 277 -1.48 -3.10 15.34
N ILE A 278 -1.18 -2.05 14.56
CA ILE A 278 -0.08 -2.06 13.59
C ILE A 278 1.25 -1.64 14.23
N ASP A 279 1.22 -0.91 15.34
CA ASP A 279 2.40 -0.60 16.15
C ASP A 279 3.10 -1.86 16.72
N ILE A 280 2.45 -3.04 16.64
CA ILE A 280 3.08 -4.33 16.91
C ILE A 280 4.37 -4.52 16.08
N LEU A 281 4.43 -3.99 14.85
CA LEU A 281 5.64 -4.04 14.01
C LEU A 281 6.81 -3.30 14.66
N ASP A 282 6.54 -2.13 15.24
CA ASP A 282 7.54 -1.29 15.88
C ASP A 282 7.97 -1.90 17.22
N SER A 283 7.03 -2.46 17.98
CA SER A 283 7.35 -3.22 19.21
C SER A 283 8.21 -4.45 18.93
N THR A 284 7.96 -5.14 17.81
CA THR A 284 8.73 -6.31 17.38
C THR A 284 10.15 -5.89 17.00
N LEU A 285 10.29 -4.79 16.26
CA LEU A 285 11.59 -4.22 15.93
C LEU A 285 12.38 -3.82 17.19
N GLN A 286 11.72 -3.24 18.20
CA GLN A 286 12.39 -2.88 19.44
C GLN A 286 12.91 -4.10 20.20
N LYS A 287 12.10 -5.17 20.31
CA LYS A 287 12.55 -6.45 20.89
C LYS A 287 13.75 -7.05 20.15
N LEU A 288 13.78 -6.92 18.81
CA LEU A 288 14.91 -7.37 18.00
C LEU A 288 16.18 -6.55 18.30
N LYS A 289 16.06 -5.22 18.39
CA LYS A 289 17.16 -4.32 18.77
C LYS A 289 17.74 -4.69 20.14
N GLU A 290 16.89 -4.91 21.13
CA GLU A 290 17.32 -5.30 22.48
C GLU A 290 18.04 -6.65 22.49
N LYS A 291 17.54 -7.62 21.71
CA LYS A 291 18.15 -8.95 21.59
C LYS A 291 19.52 -8.89 20.91
N GLU A 292 19.66 -8.09 19.86
CA GLU A 292 20.95 -7.88 19.18
C GLU A 292 21.95 -7.18 20.11
N ALA A 293 21.52 -6.15 20.85
CA ALA A 293 22.35 -5.48 21.85
C ALA A 293 22.85 -6.43 22.95
N LYS A 294 21.98 -7.30 23.48
CA LYS A 294 22.34 -8.33 24.48
C LYS A 294 23.31 -9.38 23.92
N ASN A 295 23.20 -9.73 22.65
CA ASN A 295 24.12 -10.68 22.01
C ASN A 295 25.49 -10.05 21.77
N ASN A 296 25.53 -8.77 21.42
CA ASN A 296 26.78 -8.04 21.23
C ASN A 296 27.51 -7.81 22.57
N SER A 297 26.78 -7.48 23.64
CA SER A 297 27.39 -7.34 24.98
C SER A 297 27.95 -8.66 25.53
N LYS A 298 27.27 -9.79 25.26
CA LYS A 298 27.80 -11.13 25.61
C LYS A 298 29.07 -11.49 24.84
N LYS A 299 29.16 -11.12 23.57
CA LYS A 299 30.38 -11.35 22.76
C LYS A 299 31.55 -10.51 23.27
N SER A 300 31.33 -9.26 23.66
CA SER A 300 32.39 -8.39 24.20
C SER A 300 32.85 -8.78 25.60
N SER A 301 32.06 -9.53 26.37
CA SER A 301 32.45 -10.03 27.70
C SER A 301 33.17 -11.38 27.68
N ILE A 302 33.23 -12.06 26.52
CA ILE A 302 33.89 -13.36 26.34
C ILE A 302 35.23 -13.19 25.59
N THR A 303 35.52 -11.98 25.10
CA THR A 303 36.80 -11.61 24.47
C THR A 303 37.63 -10.82 25.47
#